data_AF-A0A962AGS0-F1
#
_entry.id   AF-A0A962AGS0-F1
#
_cell.length_a   1.000
_cell.length_b   1.000
_cell.length_c   1.000
_cell.angle_alpha   90.00
_cell.angle_beta   90.00
_cell.angle_gamma   90.00
#
_symmetry.space_group_name_H-M   'P 1'
#
loop_
_entity.id
_entity.type
_entity.pdbx_description
1 polymer ?
#
loop_
_entity_poly.entity_id
_entity_poly.type
_entity_poly.pdbx_seq_one_letter_code
_entity_poly.pdbx_strand_id
1 'polypeptide(L)'
;MHKTSPSLSGPVSVAPMMDWTDRHCRFFHRLLAPHAVLYTEMVTAQAVINGARDRLLGFDAAEHPVVLQLGGSEATDLAEAAKIGADMGYDAINLNCGCPSERVQKGAFGACLMAEPALVAECVAAMKQAVRIPVTVKCRIGIDDQDPEQSLDALAASVVGAGADAIIVHARKAWLQGLSPKENRDVP
;
A
#
# COMPACT_ATOMS: atom_id res chain seq x y z
N MET A 1 -1.65 30.38 0.54
CA MET A 1 -1.94 29.60 1.76
C MET A 1 -1.37 28.21 1.54
N HIS A 2 -0.26 27.86 2.20
CA HIS A 2 0.21 26.48 2.22
C HIS A 2 -0.81 25.66 3.00
N LYS A 3 -1.65 24.88 2.29
CA LYS A 3 -2.39 23.80 2.94
C LYS A 3 -1.31 22.84 3.48
N THR A 4 -1.16 22.80 4.80
CA THR A 4 -0.46 21.71 5.49
C THR A 4 -1.03 20.40 4.94
N SER A 5 -0.18 19.54 4.38
CA SER A 5 -0.59 18.23 3.88
C SER A 5 -1.42 17.53 4.97
N PRO A 6 -2.65 17.06 4.67
CA PRO A 6 -3.44 16.35 5.67
C PRO A 6 -2.61 15.15 6.12
N SER A 7 -2.23 15.14 7.39
CA SER A 7 -1.64 13.94 7.97
C SER A 7 -2.72 12.86 7.98
N LEU A 8 -2.33 11.61 7.73
CA LEU A 8 -3.19 10.44 7.93
C LEU A 8 -3.46 10.29 9.44
N SER A 9 -4.28 11.17 10.02
CA SER A 9 -4.39 11.38 11.47
C SER A 9 -5.60 10.71 12.11
N GLY A 10 -6.08 9.61 11.52
CA GLY A 10 -7.14 8.80 12.11
C GLY A 10 -6.55 7.69 12.99
N PRO A 11 -7.03 7.46 14.22
CA PRO A 11 -6.55 6.34 15.06
C PRO A 11 -6.95 4.97 14.48
N VAL A 12 -7.86 4.94 13.49
CA VAL A 12 -8.40 3.71 12.89
C VAL A 12 -8.42 3.84 11.37
N SER A 13 -7.99 2.77 10.70
CA SER A 13 -8.08 2.61 9.25
C SER A 13 -8.77 1.30 8.87
N VAL A 14 -9.53 1.29 7.78
CA VAL A 14 -10.03 0.06 7.15
C VAL A 14 -8.94 -0.49 6.22
N ALA A 15 -8.60 -1.76 6.37
CA ALA A 15 -7.53 -2.39 5.60
C ALA A 15 -7.87 -2.48 4.10
N PRO A 16 -6.88 -2.40 3.20
CA PRO A 16 -7.05 -2.69 1.78
C PRO A 16 -7.35 -4.17 1.57
N MET A 17 -8.48 -4.48 0.93
CA MET A 17 -8.97 -5.85 0.73
C MET A 17 -9.50 -6.03 -0.69
N MET A 18 -8.79 -6.81 -1.51
CA MET A 18 -9.19 -7.19 -2.86
C MET A 18 -10.60 -7.78 -2.88
N ASP A 19 -11.44 -7.35 -3.82
CA ASP A 19 -12.85 -7.68 -4.00
C ASP A 19 -13.78 -7.26 -2.85
N TRP A 20 -13.30 -6.43 -1.92
CA TRP A 20 -14.10 -5.90 -0.80
C TRP A 20 -14.07 -4.37 -0.77
N THR A 21 -12.91 -3.74 -0.62
CA THR A 21 -12.80 -2.29 -0.43
C THR A 21 -12.85 -1.51 -1.75
N ASP A 22 -13.81 -1.84 -2.60
CA ASP A 22 -14.17 -1.03 -3.77
C ASP A 22 -14.80 0.31 -3.35
N ARG A 23 -15.04 1.21 -4.30
CA ARG A 23 -15.63 2.53 -4.00
C ARG A 23 -17.01 2.46 -3.35
N HIS A 24 -17.81 1.46 -3.67
CA HIS A 24 -19.16 1.31 -3.12
C HIS A 24 -19.10 0.89 -1.65
N CYS A 25 -18.23 -0.08 -1.32
CA CYS A 25 -17.98 -0.51 0.04
C CYS A 25 -17.34 0.60 0.87
N ARG A 26 -16.37 1.32 0.32
CA ARG A 26 -15.73 2.46 1.01
C ARG A 26 -16.73 3.58 1.31
N PHE A 27 -17.62 3.91 0.38
CA PHE A 27 -18.70 4.85 0.64
C PHE A 27 -19.60 4.37 1.79
N PHE A 28 -19.98 3.09 1.80
CA PHE A 28 -20.73 2.50 2.91
C PHE A 28 -19.97 2.59 4.25
N HIS A 29 -18.67 2.26 4.27
CA HIS A 29 -17.83 2.40 5.46
C HIS A 29 -17.77 3.83 5.97
N ARG A 30 -17.72 4.83 5.08
CA ARG A 30 -17.75 6.24 5.47
C ARG A 30 -19.02 6.60 6.25
N LEU A 31 -20.18 6.03 5.90
CA LEU A 31 -21.43 6.26 6.62
C LEU A 31 -21.40 5.73 8.05
N LEU A 32 -20.65 4.65 8.30
CA LEU A 32 -20.54 4.00 9.62
C LEU A 32 -19.40 4.57 10.47
N ALA A 33 -18.29 4.95 9.83
CA ALA A 33 -17.08 5.42 10.49
C ALA A 33 -16.59 6.73 9.85
N PRO A 34 -17.20 7.88 10.18
CA PRO A 34 -16.94 9.17 9.52
C PRO A 34 -15.49 9.66 9.59
N HIS A 35 -14.69 9.15 10.52
CA HIS A 35 -13.29 9.55 10.72
C HIS A 35 -12.27 8.46 10.38
N ALA A 36 -12.70 7.29 9.90
CA ALA A 36 -11.77 6.23 9.52
C ALA A 36 -10.99 6.64 8.25
N VAL A 37 -9.72 6.24 8.21
CA VAL A 37 -8.93 6.29 6.98
C VAL A 37 -9.32 5.08 6.12
N LEU A 38 -9.73 5.33 4.88
CA LEU A 38 -10.11 4.26 3.96
C LEU A 38 -8.95 3.95 3.02
N TYR A 39 -8.75 2.67 2.72
CA TYR A 39 -7.80 2.23 1.71
C TYR A 39 -8.55 1.63 0.53
N THR A 40 -8.07 1.87 -0.68
CA THR A 40 -8.54 1.16 -1.88
C THR A 40 -8.19 -0.32 -1.82
N GLU A 41 -8.75 -1.10 -2.74
CA GLU A 41 -8.09 -2.32 -3.18
C GLU A 41 -6.66 -2.04 -3.68
N MET A 42 -5.82 -3.06 -3.70
CA MET A 42 -4.49 -2.93 -4.30
C MET A 42 -4.60 -2.86 -5.83
N VAL A 43 -4.10 -1.78 -6.43
CA VAL A 43 -4.04 -1.61 -7.89
C VAL A 43 -2.58 -1.64 -8.33
N THR A 44 -2.25 -2.34 -9.41
CA THR A 44 -0.86 -2.38 -9.88
C THR A 44 -0.47 -1.06 -10.54
N ALA A 45 0.81 -0.64 -10.41
CA ALA A 45 1.32 0.58 -11.04
C ALA A 45 1.05 0.58 -12.56
N GLN A 46 1.31 -0.55 -13.22
CA GLN A 46 1.02 -0.74 -14.65
C GLN A 46 -0.47 -0.57 -15.01
N ALA A 47 -1.40 -1.01 -14.15
CA ALA A 47 -2.82 -0.80 -14.38
C ALA A 47 -3.23 0.67 -14.19
N VAL A 48 -2.59 1.39 -13.26
CA VAL A 48 -2.79 2.84 -13.10
C VAL A 48 -2.30 3.61 -14.33
N ILE A 49 -1.12 3.25 -14.85
CA ILE A 49 -0.50 3.92 -16.00
C ILE A 49 -1.29 3.65 -17.27
N ASN A 50 -1.59 2.38 -17.58
CA ASN A 50 -2.09 1.97 -18.89
C ASN A 50 -3.59 1.65 -18.94
N GLY A 51 -4.25 1.53 -17.78
CA GLY A 51 -5.63 1.06 -17.68
C GLY A 51 -6.69 2.16 -17.71
N ALA A 52 -7.95 1.74 -17.55
CA ALA A 52 -9.10 2.63 -17.46
C ALA A 52 -9.17 3.29 -16.07
N ARG A 53 -8.45 4.40 -15.89
CA ARG A 53 -8.24 5.08 -14.59
C ARG A 53 -9.53 5.41 -13.84
N ASP A 54 -10.56 5.93 -14.51
CA ASP A 54 -11.83 6.26 -13.85
C ASP A 54 -12.50 5.03 -13.19
N ARG A 55 -12.41 3.87 -13.86
CA ARG A 55 -12.92 2.62 -13.30
C ARG A 55 -12.06 2.11 -12.14
N LEU A 56 -10.75 2.21 -12.27
CA LEU A 56 -9.79 1.65 -11.32
C LEU A 56 -9.59 2.51 -10.06
N LEU A 57 -9.66 3.83 -10.22
CA LEU A 57 -9.23 4.82 -9.25
C LEU A 57 -10.31 5.84 -8.90
N GLY A 58 -11.47 5.82 -9.58
CA GLY A 58 -12.55 6.74 -9.26
C GLY A 58 -13.09 6.51 -7.84
N PHE A 59 -13.35 7.61 -7.13
CA PHE A 59 -13.93 7.63 -5.79
C PHE A 59 -14.88 8.83 -5.63
N ASP A 60 -15.79 8.78 -4.67
CA ASP A 60 -16.65 9.89 -4.29
C ASP A 60 -15.95 10.80 -3.26
N ALA A 61 -16.15 12.12 -3.34
CA ALA A 61 -15.51 13.06 -2.42
C ALA A 61 -15.82 12.80 -0.93
N ALA A 62 -16.94 12.14 -0.61
CA ALA A 62 -17.25 11.71 0.75
C ALA A 62 -16.25 10.67 1.29
N GLU A 63 -15.53 9.94 0.44
CA GLU A 63 -14.59 8.90 0.86
C GLU A 63 -13.36 9.46 1.60
N HIS A 64 -13.08 10.77 1.53
CA HIS A 64 -11.94 11.37 2.23
C HIS A 64 -12.01 11.19 3.77
N PRO A 65 -10.88 10.88 4.44
CA PRO A 65 -9.58 10.60 3.85
C PRO A 65 -9.49 9.19 3.23
N VAL A 66 -8.96 9.09 2.01
CA VAL A 66 -8.82 7.85 1.23
C VAL A 66 -7.39 7.69 0.67
N VAL A 67 -6.85 6.48 0.80
CA VAL A 67 -5.47 6.12 0.44
C VAL A 67 -5.49 5.15 -0.73
N LEU A 68 -4.71 5.46 -1.76
CA LEU A 68 -4.47 4.54 -2.88
C LEU A 68 -3.37 3.55 -2.50
N GLN A 69 -3.69 2.25 -2.51
CA GLN A 69 -2.68 1.22 -2.39
C GLN A 69 -2.19 0.76 -3.77
N LEU A 70 -0.88 0.90 -3.99
CA LEU A 70 -0.18 0.46 -5.20
C LEU A 70 0.55 -0.87 -4.99
N GLY A 71 0.59 -1.68 -6.05
CA GLY A 71 1.47 -2.85 -6.18
C GLY A 71 2.44 -2.67 -7.35
N GLY A 72 3.74 -2.91 -7.12
CA GLY A 72 4.78 -2.86 -8.13
C GLY A 72 6.18 -2.95 -7.50
N SER A 73 7.19 -3.05 -8.35
CA SER A 73 8.61 -3.11 -7.97
C SER A 73 9.51 -2.19 -8.81
N GLU A 74 8.98 -1.60 -9.88
CA GLU A 74 9.72 -0.68 -10.74
C GLU A 74 9.55 0.75 -10.22
N ALA A 75 10.65 1.37 -9.79
CA ALA A 75 10.63 2.67 -9.14
C ALA A 75 10.04 3.78 -10.03
N THR A 76 10.31 3.75 -11.34
CA THR A 76 9.78 4.70 -12.33
C THR A 76 8.27 4.56 -12.49
N ASP A 77 7.77 3.32 -12.61
CA ASP A 77 6.34 3.05 -12.75
C ASP A 77 5.58 3.44 -11.48
N LEU A 78 6.13 3.12 -10.31
CA LEU A 78 5.53 3.50 -9.03
C LEU A 78 5.49 5.01 -8.84
N ALA A 79 6.53 5.73 -9.24
CA ALA A 79 6.55 7.19 -9.22
C ALA A 79 5.47 7.80 -10.14
N GLU A 80 5.31 7.28 -11.36
CA GLU A 80 4.27 7.72 -12.28
C GLU A 80 2.87 7.40 -11.74
N ALA A 81 2.64 6.18 -11.25
CA ALA A 81 1.37 5.77 -10.68
C ALA A 81 1.01 6.57 -9.42
N ALA A 82 1.99 6.87 -8.56
CA ALA A 82 1.81 7.74 -7.39
C ALA A 82 1.39 9.15 -7.81
N LYS A 83 2.04 9.72 -8.84
CA LYS A 83 1.66 11.02 -9.39
C LYS A 83 0.23 11.04 -9.93
N ILE A 84 -0.16 10.01 -10.69
CA ILE A 84 -1.54 9.86 -11.18
C ILE A 84 -2.52 9.82 -10.00
N GLY A 85 -2.23 9.03 -8.95
CA GLY A 85 -3.06 8.99 -7.74
C GLY A 85 -3.17 10.36 -7.05
N ALA A 86 -2.05 11.06 -6.89
CA ALA A 86 -2.05 12.39 -6.29
C ALA A 86 -2.86 13.40 -7.11
N ASP A 87 -2.72 13.39 -8.45
CA ASP A 87 -3.46 14.26 -9.36
C ASP A 87 -4.98 13.95 -9.37
N MET A 88 -5.36 12.70 -9.09
CA MET A 88 -6.75 12.28 -8.88
C MET A 88 -7.30 12.67 -7.50
N GLY A 89 -6.46 13.18 -6.60
CA GLY A 89 -6.87 13.73 -5.32
C GLY A 89 -6.82 12.77 -4.14
N TYR A 90 -6.18 11.61 -4.24
CA TYR A 90 -5.96 10.74 -3.08
C TYR A 90 -5.17 11.47 -1.97
N ASP A 91 -5.48 11.19 -0.71
CA ASP A 91 -4.84 11.85 0.42
C ASP A 91 -3.44 11.30 0.72
N ALA A 92 -3.17 10.06 0.30
CA ALA A 92 -1.87 9.41 0.42
C ALA A 92 -1.71 8.25 -0.57
N ILE A 93 -0.46 7.85 -0.78
CA ILE A 93 -0.06 6.64 -1.50
C ILE A 93 0.46 5.61 -0.50
N ASN A 94 0.10 4.34 -0.70
CA ASN A 94 0.60 3.22 0.09
C ASN A 94 1.20 2.14 -0.82
N LEU A 95 2.42 1.70 -0.53
CA LEU A 95 3.06 0.59 -1.23
C LEU A 95 2.72 -0.74 -0.53
N ASN A 96 2.22 -1.70 -1.30
CA ASN A 96 1.98 -3.05 -0.81
C ASN A 96 3.26 -3.91 -0.83
N CYS A 97 3.74 -4.24 0.37
CA CYS A 97 4.84 -5.18 0.61
C CYS A 97 4.36 -6.39 1.45
N GLY A 98 3.08 -6.79 1.33
CA GLY A 98 2.47 -7.74 2.26
C GLY A 98 1.53 -8.79 1.68
N CYS A 99 1.18 -8.71 0.39
CA CYS A 99 0.34 -9.71 -0.26
C CYS A 99 1.15 -10.97 -0.65
N PRO A 100 0.82 -12.17 -0.13
CA PRO A 100 1.58 -13.39 -0.40
C PRO A 100 1.14 -14.14 -1.66
N SER A 101 0.12 -13.67 -2.40
CA SER A 101 -0.46 -14.44 -3.50
C SER A 101 0.53 -14.73 -4.63
N GLU A 102 0.42 -15.90 -5.25
CA GLU A 102 1.30 -16.30 -6.37
C GLU A 102 1.30 -15.32 -7.55
N ARG A 103 0.14 -14.74 -7.87
CA ARG A 103 0.01 -13.75 -8.97
C ARG A 103 0.87 -12.51 -8.70
N VAL A 104 1.01 -12.16 -7.44
CA VAL A 104 1.76 -10.99 -6.96
C VAL A 104 3.26 -11.30 -6.93
N GLN A 105 3.63 -12.51 -6.49
CA GLN A 105 5.01 -13.01 -6.58
C GLN A 105 5.52 -13.07 -8.02
N LYS A 106 4.72 -13.57 -8.97
CA LYS A 106 5.07 -13.62 -10.39
C LYS A 106 5.26 -12.24 -11.03
N GLY A 107 4.60 -11.22 -10.48
CA GLY A 107 4.80 -9.83 -10.87
C GLY A 107 5.92 -9.11 -10.13
N ALA A 108 6.63 -9.81 -9.23
CA ALA A 108 7.69 -9.28 -8.37
C ALA A 108 7.25 -8.17 -7.40
N PHE A 109 6.00 -8.17 -6.92
CA PHE A 109 5.54 -7.21 -5.90
C PHE A 109 4.90 -7.89 -4.69
N GLY A 110 4.46 -7.14 -3.68
CA GLY A 110 3.82 -7.68 -2.48
C GLY A 110 4.82 -8.28 -1.48
N ALA A 111 4.46 -9.39 -0.82
CA ALA A 111 5.23 -9.90 0.31
C ALA A 111 6.65 -10.35 -0.05
N CYS A 112 6.92 -10.76 -1.29
CA CYS A 112 8.29 -11.12 -1.72
C CYS A 112 9.27 -9.93 -1.59
N LEU A 113 8.78 -8.69 -1.65
CA LEU A 113 9.60 -7.49 -1.46
C LEU A 113 10.18 -7.37 -0.03
N MET A 114 9.69 -8.15 0.94
CA MET A 114 10.32 -8.27 2.26
C MET A 114 11.74 -8.83 2.17
N ALA A 115 12.09 -9.57 1.11
CA ALA A 115 13.45 -10.05 0.85
C ALA A 115 14.36 -8.97 0.24
N GLU A 116 13.79 -7.86 -0.26
CA GLU A 116 14.52 -6.83 -1.01
C GLU A 116 14.32 -5.41 -0.42
N PRO A 117 14.69 -5.15 0.86
CA PRO A 117 14.50 -3.83 1.48
C PRO A 117 15.08 -2.65 0.70
N ALA A 118 16.23 -2.84 0.04
CA ALA A 118 16.87 -1.80 -0.77
C ALA A 118 16.01 -1.41 -1.98
N LEU A 119 15.44 -2.40 -2.68
CA LEU A 119 14.53 -2.15 -3.80
C LEU A 119 13.27 -1.40 -3.34
N VAL A 120 12.72 -1.78 -2.17
CA VAL A 120 11.56 -1.08 -1.59
C VAL A 120 11.93 0.37 -1.27
N ALA A 121 13.11 0.61 -0.72
CA ALA A 121 13.61 1.96 -0.45
C ALA A 121 13.76 2.80 -1.71
N GLU A 122 14.29 2.24 -2.80
CA GLU A 122 14.36 2.91 -4.11
C GLU A 122 12.97 3.30 -4.64
N CYS A 123 12.01 2.37 -4.55
CA CYS A 123 10.62 2.61 -4.92
C CYS A 123 9.98 3.73 -4.09
N VAL A 124 10.16 3.69 -2.76
CA VAL A 124 9.66 4.72 -1.84
C VAL A 124 10.27 6.07 -2.17
N ALA A 125 11.58 6.15 -2.36
CA ALA A 125 12.27 7.39 -2.69
C ALA A 125 11.76 8.00 -4.00
N ALA A 126 11.57 7.18 -5.04
CA ALA A 126 11.03 7.63 -6.32
C ALA A 126 9.60 8.18 -6.19
N MET A 127 8.72 7.50 -5.45
CA MET A 127 7.37 8.00 -5.17
C MET A 127 7.40 9.31 -4.37
N LYS A 128 8.22 9.39 -3.31
CA LYS A 128 8.39 10.59 -2.48
C LYS A 128 8.89 11.79 -3.28
N GLN A 129 9.72 11.58 -4.30
CA GLN A 129 10.16 12.64 -5.21
C GLN A 129 9.05 13.08 -6.18
N ALA A 130 8.15 12.16 -6.57
CA ALA A 130 7.09 12.44 -7.53
C ALA A 130 5.87 13.17 -6.94
N VAL A 131 5.58 13.00 -5.64
CA VAL A 131 4.36 13.55 -5.01
C VAL A 131 4.62 14.35 -3.74
N ARG A 132 3.66 15.21 -3.38
CA ARG A 132 3.69 16.02 -2.13
C ARG A 132 2.82 15.44 -1.00
N ILE A 133 1.91 14.53 -1.35
CA ILE A 133 1.11 13.78 -0.36
C ILE A 133 1.97 12.70 0.31
N PRO A 134 1.57 12.19 1.49
CA PRO A 134 2.29 11.12 2.16
C PRO A 134 2.44 9.86 1.30
N VAL A 135 3.60 9.21 1.41
CA VAL A 135 3.88 7.88 0.87
C VAL A 135 4.18 6.96 2.04
N THR A 136 3.43 5.87 2.14
CA THR A 136 3.47 4.93 3.26
C THR A 136 3.74 3.52 2.75
N VAL A 137 4.15 2.61 3.63
CA VAL A 137 4.39 1.20 3.28
C VAL A 137 3.50 0.32 4.14
N LYS A 138 2.86 -0.69 3.53
CA LYS A 138 2.15 -1.73 4.27
C LYS A 138 2.85 -3.08 4.07
N CYS A 139 3.34 -3.66 5.16
CA CYS A 139 4.16 -4.87 5.13
C CYS A 139 3.65 -5.95 6.09
N ARG A 140 4.39 -7.05 6.16
CA ARG A 140 4.30 -8.08 7.20
C ARG A 140 5.53 -7.98 8.12
N ILE A 141 5.65 -8.87 9.10
CA ILE A 141 6.83 -8.93 9.99
C ILE A 141 7.98 -9.76 9.39
N GLY A 142 7.78 -10.43 8.25
CA GLY A 142 8.77 -11.33 7.64
C GLY A 142 8.10 -12.28 6.65
N ILE A 143 8.90 -12.99 5.86
CA ILE A 143 8.45 -14.09 5.00
C ILE A 143 9.09 -15.43 5.38
N ASP A 144 8.40 -16.52 5.09
CA ASP A 144 8.87 -17.91 5.18
C ASP A 144 9.62 -18.19 6.48
N ASP A 145 10.92 -18.50 6.44
CA ASP A 145 11.74 -18.83 7.60
C ASP A 145 12.55 -17.65 8.16
N GLN A 146 12.35 -16.44 7.63
CA GLN A 146 13.06 -15.26 8.10
C GLN A 146 12.81 -14.98 9.60
N ASP A 147 13.83 -14.47 10.28
CA ASP A 147 13.66 -13.92 11.62
C ASP A 147 12.81 -12.63 11.55
N PRO A 148 11.67 -12.55 12.25
CA PRO A 148 10.76 -11.42 12.11
C PRO A 148 11.32 -10.08 12.58
N GLU A 149 12.11 -10.08 13.65
CA GLU A 149 12.69 -8.85 14.19
C GLU A 149 13.71 -8.28 13.20
N GLN A 150 14.67 -9.11 12.78
CA GLN A 150 15.69 -8.69 11.80
C GLN A 150 15.07 -8.24 10.47
N SER A 151 14.04 -8.94 9.99
CA SER A 151 13.44 -8.66 8.68
C SER A 151 12.60 -7.39 8.71
N LEU A 152 11.80 -7.20 9.75
CA LEU A 152 11.01 -5.99 9.92
C LEU A 152 11.92 -4.79 10.14
N ASP A 153 12.95 -4.91 10.97
CA ASP A 153 13.90 -3.82 11.25
C ASP A 153 14.66 -3.41 9.99
N ALA A 154 15.14 -4.37 9.20
CA ALA A 154 15.84 -4.09 7.94
C ALA A 154 14.94 -3.35 6.94
N LEU A 155 13.68 -3.80 6.78
CA LEU A 155 12.72 -3.12 5.92
C LEU A 155 12.39 -1.72 6.45
N ALA A 156 12.08 -1.61 7.75
CA ALA A 156 11.70 -0.35 8.37
C ALA A 156 12.82 0.69 8.28
N ALA A 157 14.06 0.32 8.61
CA ALA A 157 15.20 1.21 8.48
C ALA A 157 15.39 1.68 7.04
N SER A 158 15.25 0.79 6.06
CA SER A 158 15.42 1.12 4.64
C SER A 158 14.35 2.10 4.14
N VAL A 159 13.06 1.84 4.42
CA VAL A 159 11.97 2.69 3.92
C VAL A 159 11.84 4.01 4.68
N VAL A 160 12.16 4.03 5.97
CA VAL A 160 12.26 5.28 6.75
C VAL A 160 13.42 6.12 6.24
N GLY A 161 14.59 5.50 5.97
CA GLY A 161 15.73 6.18 5.36
C GLY A 161 15.41 6.78 3.98
N ALA A 162 14.52 6.13 3.21
CA ALA A 162 14.00 6.64 1.93
C ALA A 162 12.90 7.73 2.08
N GLY A 163 12.44 7.99 3.30
CA GLY A 163 11.48 9.06 3.59
C GLY A 163 10.00 8.63 3.63
N ALA A 164 9.69 7.34 3.84
CA ALA A 164 8.32 6.90 4.09
C ALA A 164 7.72 7.62 5.30
N ASP A 165 6.46 8.07 5.19
CA ASP A 165 5.78 8.84 6.23
C ASP A 165 5.14 7.95 7.31
N ALA A 166 4.86 6.68 6.99
CA ALA A 166 4.35 5.69 7.94
C ALA A 166 4.57 4.25 7.44
N ILE A 167 4.61 3.31 8.38
CA ILE A 167 4.62 1.87 8.13
C ILE A 167 3.40 1.23 8.80
N ILE A 168 2.62 0.49 8.02
CA ILE A 168 1.46 -0.27 8.49
C ILE A 168 1.85 -1.75 8.52
N VAL A 169 1.92 -2.34 9.70
CA VAL A 169 2.38 -3.72 9.88
C VAL A 169 1.20 -4.65 10.06
N HIS A 170 1.04 -5.61 9.14
CA HIS A 170 0.26 -6.81 9.46
C HIS A 170 1.15 -7.73 10.29
N ALA A 171 0.87 -7.82 11.60
CA ALA A 171 1.72 -8.45 12.61
C ALA A 171 1.79 -10.00 12.53
N ARG A 172 2.04 -10.54 11.33
CA ARG A 172 2.18 -11.97 11.03
C ARG A 172 3.13 -12.18 9.86
N LYS A 173 3.85 -13.31 9.86
CA LYS A 173 4.70 -13.69 8.72
C LYS A 173 3.85 -14.00 7.48
N ALA A 174 4.42 -13.89 6.29
CA ALA A 174 3.81 -14.43 5.07
C ALA A 174 4.53 -15.71 4.67
N TRP A 175 3.76 -16.76 4.40
CA TRP A 175 4.27 -17.95 3.74
C TRP A 175 4.06 -17.78 2.24
N LEU A 176 5.15 -17.70 1.49
CA LEU A 176 5.12 -17.53 0.03
C LEU A 176 4.81 -18.83 -0.69
N GLN A 177 5.05 -19.97 -0.03
CA GLN A 177 4.75 -21.30 -0.56
C GLN A 177 3.84 -22.07 0.40
N GLY A 178 3.05 -22.98 -0.16
CA GLY A 178 2.27 -23.95 0.62
C GLY A 178 0.97 -23.44 1.24
N LEU A 179 0.72 -22.12 1.27
CA LEU A 179 -0.52 -21.54 1.80
C LEU A 179 -1.17 -20.56 0.81
N SER A 180 -2.48 -20.62 0.68
CA SER A 180 -3.27 -19.61 -0.02
C SER A 180 -3.24 -18.25 0.72
N PRO A 181 -3.63 -17.14 0.06
CA PRO A 181 -3.73 -15.84 0.72
C PRO A 181 -4.71 -15.80 1.90
N LYS A 182 -5.74 -16.66 1.89
CA LYS A 182 -6.69 -16.80 2.99
C LYS A 182 -6.06 -17.53 4.16
N GLU A 183 -5.43 -18.67 3.91
CA GLU A 183 -4.73 -19.45 4.96
C GLU A 183 -3.61 -18.64 5.61
N ASN A 184 -2.91 -17.80 4.85
CA ASN A 184 -1.93 -16.81 5.33
C ASN A 184 -2.48 -15.76 6.31
N ARG A 185 -3.80 -15.75 6.59
CA ARG A 185 -4.47 -14.94 7.62
C ARG A 185 -5.11 -15.76 8.73
N ASP A 186 -5.30 -17.06 8.53
CA ASP A 186 -6.09 -17.90 9.44
C ASP A 186 -5.21 -18.93 10.16
N VAL A 187 -4.19 -19.43 9.48
CA VAL A 187 -3.20 -20.36 10.05
C VAL A 187 -2.15 -19.55 10.83
N PRO A 188 -1.88 -19.90 12.10
CA PRO A 188 -0.88 -19.23 12.94
C PRO A 188 0.53 -19.21 12.32
#